data_AF-A0A7D5Z4J6-F1
#
_entry.id   AF-A0A7D5Z4J6-F1
#
_cell.length_a   1.000
_cell.length_b   1.000
_cell.length_c   1.000
_cell.angle_alpha   90.00
_cell.angle_beta   90.00
_cell.angle_gamma   90.00
#
_symmetry.space_group_name_H-M   'P 1'
#
loop_
_entity.id
_entity.type
_entity.pdbx_description
1 polymer ?
#
loop_
_entity_poly.entity_id
_entity_poly.type
_entity_poly.pdbx_seq_one_letter_code
_entity_poly.pdbx_strand_id
1 'polypeptide(L)'
;MAVDLIAGPFVPSLIPTPFPLSSLPKRQPPALSAQVPALPTQRPSLVSAWPASSPHAVRRAPVPNPQIDGMRIPSLAATGLSLSLPRLGGHSNSDSDCGSACVTPKREDTSTIWATPHDSYSSSIGVPGCKIDTNRVAYWPQSVDCDNICVSLEYDHRRVYLLRIDQSTGAHDVSYDAWNYLYTGKSATEKPTAGGPVAMQYRNVDASRCKSLIHTKDNKLPLSAANSMNFLAGCLAQPDSWVANNYMTLNIVDSICTLGVDEQCKLHWPDANQPSCPHVLGGQVSLKGAPVYNIQYPSGKKVLASSGLPSAGGGDEDNAAGRARCPWVLLAWCIVVFLSCYAF
;
A
#
# COMPACT_ATOMS: atom_id res chain seq x y z
N MET A 1 8.28 -44.98 -60.69
CA MET A 1 9.45 -44.45 -59.94
C MET A 1 9.29 -44.92 -58.50
N ALA A 2 9.98 -46.00 -58.17
CA ALA A 2 10.07 -46.55 -56.82
C ALA A 2 11.28 -45.91 -56.13
N VAL A 3 11.12 -45.49 -54.88
CA VAL A 3 12.24 -45.16 -53.98
C VAL A 3 11.88 -45.64 -52.58
N ASP A 4 12.84 -46.35 -52.01
CA ASP A 4 12.79 -47.26 -50.89
C ASP A 4 12.55 -46.63 -49.51
N LEU A 5 11.82 -47.37 -48.67
CA LEU A 5 11.74 -47.22 -47.22
C LEU A 5 12.92 -47.94 -46.57
N ILE A 6 13.84 -47.17 -45.98
CA ILE A 6 14.93 -47.70 -45.15
C ILE A 6 14.42 -47.88 -43.71
N ALA A 7 14.41 -49.14 -43.26
CA ALA A 7 14.15 -49.55 -41.89
C ALA A 7 15.36 -49.26 -40.99
N GLY A 8 15.14 -48.57 -39.86
CA GLY A 8 16.11 -48.38 -38.78
C GLY A 8 15.95 -49.43 -37.67
N PRO A 9 17.02 -49.74 -36.90
CA PRO A 9 17.05 -50.90 -36.01
C PRO A 9 16.29 -50.67 -34.70
N PHE A 10 15.62 -51.75 -34.29
CA PHE A 10 14.99 -51.99 -32.99
C PHE A 10 16.00 -51.84 -31.84
N VAL A 11 15.68 -51.00 -30.85
CA VAL A 11 16.38 -50.95 -29.55
C VAL A 11 15.50 -51.67 -28.52
N PRO A 12 15.99 -52.71 -27.83
CA PRO A 12 15.19 -53.43 -26.85
C PRO A 12 15.05 -52.62 -25.55
N SER A 13 13.80 -52.56 -25.08
CA SER A 13 13.36 -51.96 -23.82
C SER A 13 13.93 -52.75 -22.64
N LEU A 14 14.75 -52.11 -21.80
CA LEU A 14 15.22 -52.67 -20.53
C LEU A 14 14.16 -52.46 -19.45
N ILE A 15 13.51 -53.55 -19.07
CA ILE A 15 12.62 -53.65 -17.92
C ILE A 15 13.49 -53.63 -16.63
N PRO A 16 13.26 -52.73 -15.67
CA PRO A 16 13.93 -52.80 -14.38
C PRO A 16 13.27 -53.88 -13.50
N THR A 17 14.08 -54.85 -13.08
CA THR A 17 13.74 -55.89 -12.10
C THR A 17 13.56 -55.30 -10.69
N PRO A 18 12.67 -55.87 -9.85
CA PRO A 18 12.47 -55.41 -8.48
C PRO A 18 13.66 -55.79 -7.57
N PHE A 19 14.16 -54.82 -6.81
CA PHE A 19 15.17 -55.02 -5.76
C PHE A 19 14.57 -55.79 -4.55
N PRO A 20 15.35 -56.67 -3.89
CA PRO A 20 14.92 -57.33 -2.66
C PRO A 20 15.00 -56.37 -1.47
N LEU A 21 13.97 -56.40 -0.60
CA LEU A 21 13.98 -55.75 0.70
C LEU A 21 15.01 -56.42 1.62
N SER A 22 16.09 -55.70 1.92
CA SER A 22 17.02 -56.04 3.00
C SER A 22 16.86 -55.05 4.16
N SER A 23 16.28 -55.56 5.25
CA SER A 23 16.53 -55.24 6.68
C SER A 23 17.17 -53.89 7.03
N LEU A 24 16.35 -52.95 7.52
CA LEU A 24 16.77 -51.79 8.30
C LEU A 24 17.07 -52.17 9.77
N PRO A 25 18.17 -51.72 10.39
CA PRO A 25 18.40 -51.88 11.81
C PRO A 25 17.58 -50.86 12.63
N LYS A 26 16.86 -51.35 13.65
CA LYS A 26 16.18 -50.52 14.67
C LYS A 26 17.20 -49.66 15.42
N ARG A 27 17.11 -48.33 15.29
CA ARG A 27 17.76 -47.38 16.21
C ARG A 27 17.05 -47.42 17.56
N GLN A 28 17.78 -47.81 18.60
CA GLN A 28 17.43 -47.55 20.00
C GLN A 28 17.64 -46.06 20.34
N PRO A 29 16.77 -45.44 21.14
CA PRO A 29 17.04 -44.13 21.72
C PRO A 29 18.03 -44.24 22.88
N PRO A 30 18.90 -43.23 23.10
CA PRO A 30 19.86 -43.23 24.19
C PRO A 30 19.18 -42.99 25.54
N ALA A 31 19.59 -43.79 26.53
CA ALA A 31 19.30 -43.57 27.94
C ALA A 31 20.15 -42.38 28.45
N LEU A 32 19.48 -41.31 28.89
CA LEU A 32 20.10 -40.23 29.65
C LEU A 32 19.71 -40.41 31.13
N SER A 33 20.67 -40.94 31.89
CA SER A 33 20.71 -40.88 33.34
C SER A 33 21.51 -39.64 33.73
N ALA A 34 20.88 -38.69 34.41
CA ALA A 34 21.58 -37.65 35.15
C ALA A 34 20.75 -37.28 36.38
N GLN A 35 21.37 -37.50 37.54
CA GLN A 35 20.88 -37.30 38.88
C GLN A 35 20.63 -35.80 39.16
N VAL A 36 19.51 -35.47 39.78
CA VAL A 36 19.27 -34.17 40.41
C VAL A 36 19.36 -34.34 41.92
N PRO A 37 20.28 -33.65 42.63
CA PRO A 37 20.31 -33.67 44.09
C PRO A 37 19.24 -32.74 44.66
N ALA A 38 18.57 -33.21 45.71
CA ALA A 38 17.60 -32.45 46.50
C ALA A 38 18.26 -31.70 47.66
N LEU A 39 17.91 -30.42 47.87
CA LEU A 39 17.75 -29.69 49.15
C LEU A 39 17.52 -28.17 48.88
N PRO A 40 17.11 -27.32 49.86
CA PRO A 40 16.17 -27.49 50.96
C PRO A 40 15.01 -26.46 50.91
N THR A 41 13.98 -26.76 51.69
CA THR A 41 12.83 -25.91 52.06
C THR A 41 13.24 -24.65 52.84
N GLN A 42 12.87 -23.44 52.39
CA GLN A 42 12.65 -22.26 53.25
C GLN A 42 11.59 -21.28 52.67
N ARG A 43 10.78 -20.70 53.57
CA ARG A 43 9.73 -19.68 53.34
C ARG A 43 10.30 -18.34 52.87
N PRO A 44 9.48 -17.49 52.21
CA PRO A 44 8.96 -16.27 52.88
C PRO A 44 7.47 -16.02 52.54
N SER A 45 6.61 -15.63 53.50
CA SER A 45 6.35 -14.26 53.99
C SER A 45 5.67 -13.33 52.98
N LEU A 46 4.36 -13.11 53.22
CA LEU A 46 3.57 -11.89 53.03
C LEU A 46 3.95 -10.92 51.90
N VAL A 47 3.15 -10.92 50.82
CA VAL A 47 2.90 -9.71 50.02
C VAL A 47 1.42 -9.65 49.65
N SER A 48 0.89 -8.44 49.77
CA SER A 48 -0.50 -8.03 49.84
C SER A 48 -1.34 -8.30 48.58
N ALA A 49 -2.62 -8.59 48.84
CA ALA A 49 -3.68 -8.72 47.85
C ALA A 49 -4.09 -7.37 47.25
N TRP A 50 -4.24 -7.33 45.92
CA TRP A 50 -5.18 -6.48 45.18
C TRP A 50 -5.89 -7.35 44.13
N PRO A 51 -7.21 -7.19 43.92
CA PRO A 51 -8.03 -8.21 43.26
C PRO A 51 -8.00 -8.10 41.74
N ALA A 52 -7.88 -9.25 41.09
CA ALA A 52 -8.16 -9.44 39.67
C ALA A 52 -9.68 -9.41 39.43
N SER A 53 -10.14 -8.47 38.62
CA SER A 53 -11.51 -8.40 38.12
C SER A 53 -11.72 -9.46 37.04
N SER A 54 -12.59 -10.44 37.30
CA SER A 54 -13.09 -11.38 36.30
C SER A 54 -13.88 -10.66 35.19
N PRO A 55 -13.80 -11.10 33.92
CA PRO A 55 -14.72 -10.63 32.90
C PRO A 55 -16.07 -11.32 33.03
N HIS A 56 -17.13 -10.54 33.20
CA HIS A 56 -18.51 -10.98 33.06
C HIS A 56 -18.77 -11.48 31.64
N ALA A 57 -19.09 -12.77 31.53
CA ALA A 57 -19.66 -13.36 30.34
C ALA A 57 -21.09 -12.80 30.12
N VAL A 58 -21.22 -11.86 29.18
CA VAL A 58 -22.53 -11.42 28.69
C VAL A 58 -23.02 -12.43 27.67
N ARG A 59 -23.95 -13.30 28.07
CA ARG A 59 -24.75 -14.11 27.13
C ARG A 59 -25.63 -13.17 26.31
N ARG A 60 -25.35 -13.05 25.01
CA ARG A 60 -26.29 -12.42 24.06
C ARG A 60 -27.41 -13.40 23.75
N ALA A 61 -28.65 -12.92 23.90
CA ALA A 61 -29.85 -13.62 23.46
C ALA A 61 -29.92 -13.67 21.92
N PRO A 62 -30.64 -14.64 21.32
CA PRO A 62 -30.79 -14.75 19.87
C PRO A 62 -31.69 -13.62 19.35
N VAL A 63 -31.26 -12.95 18.28
CA VAL A 63 -32.06 -11.96 17.55
C VAL A 63 -33.07 -12.70 16.67
N PRO A 64 -34.38 -12.37 16.71
CA PRO A 64 -35.36 -12.98 15.82
C PRO A 64 -35.22 -12.44 14.39
N ASN A 65 -35.30 -13.37 13.44
CA ASN A 65 -35.25 -13.18 12.00
C ASN A 65 -36.53 -12.46 11.51
N PRO A 66 -36.46 -11.31 10.81
CA PRO A 66 -37.65 -10.74 10.18
C PRO A 66 -37.96 -11.49 8.88
N GLN A 67 -39.08 -12.22 8.87
CA GLN A 67 -39.69 -12.75 7.66
C GLN A 67 -40.07 -11.59 6.73
N ILE A 68 -39.49 -11.55 5.54
CA ILE A 68 -39.96 -10.71 4.44
C ILE A 68 -41.11 -11.47 3.78
N ASP A 69 -42.33 -11.10 4.16
CA ASP A 69 -43.56 -11.58 3.55
C ASP A 69 -43.81 -10.83 2.23
N GLY A 70 -44.28 -11.57 1.23
CA GLY A 70 -44.30 -11.17 -0.16
C GLY A 70 -45.20 -9.98 -0.48
N MET A 71 -44.65 -8.99 -1.19
CA MET A 71 -45.43 -7.98 -1.89
C MET A 71 -45.58 -8.39 -3.37
N ARG A 72 -46.75 -8.94 -3.70
CA ARG A 72 -47.22 -9.13 -5.07
C ARG A 72 -47.46 -7.78 -5.72
N ILE A 73 -46.77 -7.52 -6.82
CA ILE A 73 -47.04 -6.42 -7.76
C ILE A 73 -48.25 -6.83 -8.61
N PRO A 74 -49.35 -6.05 -8.64
CA PRO A 74 -50.37 -6.24 -9.67
C PRO A 74 -49.89 -5.62 -10.98
N SER A 75 -49.78 -6.47 -12.00
CA SER A 75 -49.67 -6.09 -13.40
C SER A 75 -50.97 -5.39 -13.82
N LEU A 76 -50.89 -4.10 -14.18
CA LEU A 76 -51.99 -3.38 -14.81
C LEU A 76 -51.73 -3.26 -16.30
N ALA A 77 -52.71 -3.75 -17.04
CA ALA A 77 -52.76 -3.86 -18.47
C ALA A 77 -52.76 -2.49 -19.17
N ALA A 78 -52.15 -2.50 -20.36
CA ALA A 78 -52.21 -1.44 -21.34
C ALA A 78 -53.65 -1.20 -21.82
N THR A 79 -54.10 0.04 -21.74
CA THR A 79 -55.16 0.58 -22.58
C THR A 79 -54.62 1.82 -23.27
N GLY A 80 -54.52 1.74 -24.59
CA GLY A 80 -54.19 2.86 -25.44
C GLY A 80 -55.34 3.86 -25.47
N LEU A 81 -54.99 5.14 -25.47
CA LEU A 81 -55.85 6.21 -25.97
C LEU A 81 -54.95 7.30 -26.54
N SER A 82 -55.04 7.40 -27.85
CA SER A 82 -54.48 8.45 -28.70
C SER A 82 -55.21 9.76 -28.45
N LEU A 83 -54.48 10.84 -28.13
CA LEU A 83 -54.96 12.21 -28.26
C LEU A 83 -53.82 13.13 -28.70
N SER A 84 -54.09 13.81 -29.81
CA SER A 84 -53.19 14.68 -30.56
C SER A 84 -53.20 16.13 -30.03
N LEU A 85 -52.00 16.70 -29.81
CA LEU A 85 -51.51 18.11 -29.97
C LEU A 85 -52.31 19.31 -29.35
N PRO A 86 -51.68 20.48 -29.03
CA PRO A 86 -50.55 21.11 -29.75
C PRO A 86 -49.43 21.83 -28.95
N ARG A 87 -48.24 21.80 -29.58
CA ARG A 87 -47.22 22.86 -29.82
C ARG A 87 -47.10 24.07 -28.86
N LEU A 88 -45.93 24.18 -28.21
CA LEU A 88 -45.14 25.39 -27.88
C LEU A 88 -43.77 24.86 -27.40
N GLY A 89 -42.69 24.93 -28.19
CA GLY A 89 -41.84 26.11 -28.32
C GLY A 89 -40.61 25.99 -27.39
N GLY A 90 -39.45 25.59 -27.93
CA GLY A 90 -38.18 25.58 -27.18
C GLY A 90 -37.09 24.79 -27.92
N HIS A 91 -36.09 25.50 -28.43
CA HIS A 91 -35.03 24.97 -29.29
C HIS A 91 -34.06 24.10 -28.47
N SER A 92 -33.91 22.83 -28.87
CA SER A 92 -32.72 22.04 -28.57
C SER A 92 -32.03 21.76 -29.90
N ASN A 93 -30.91 22.46 -30.14
CA ASN A 93 -30.04 22.15 -31.26
C ASN A 93 -29.38 20.79 -31.00
N SER A 94 -29.66 19.87 -31.91
CA SER A 94 -28.97 18.61 -32.08
C SER A 94 -27.57 18.83 -32.67
N ASP A 95 -26.69 17.96 -32.24
CA ASP A 95 -25.59 17.34 -32.98
C ASP A 95 -24.43 18.20 -33.50
N SER A 96 -23.24 17.87 -33.01
CA SER A 96 -22.05 17.85 -33.84
C SER A 96 -21.36 16.51 -33.65
N ASP A 97 -21.60 15.70 -34.68
CA ASP A 97 -20.91 14.50 -35.09
C ASP A 97 -19.37 14.67 -34.98
N CYS A 98 -18.70 13.72 -34.32
CA CYS A 98 -17.27 13.48 -34.47
C CYS A 98 -17.02 11.98 -34.33
N GLY A 99 -17.01 11.30 -35.48
CA GLY A 99 -16.42 9.97 -35.63
C GLY A 99 -14.92 10.02 -35.38
N SER A 100 -14.54 9.84 -34.13
CA SER A 100 -13.22 9.39 -33.69
C SER A 100 -13.39 9.06 -32.21
N ALA A 101 -13.06 7.85 -31.79
CA ALA A 101 -13.27 7.31 -30.44
C ALA A 101 -13.00 8.37 -29.34
N CYS A 102 -14.06 9.08 -28.96
CA CYS A 102 -14.02 10.01 -27.86
C CYS A 102 -14.15 9.14 -26.61
N VAL A 103 -13.01 8.84 -26.01
CA VAL A 103 -12.96 8.37 -24.63
C VAL A 103 -13.62 9.46 -23.80
N THR A 104 -14.91 9.32 -23.53
CA THR A 104 -15.60 10.15 -22.55
C THR A 104 -14.85 9.95 -21.24
N PRO A 105 -14.27 11.00 -20.63
CA PRO A 105 -13.63 10.85 -19.33
C PRO A 105 -14.67 10.24 -18.39
N LYS A 106 -14.33 9.10 -17.79
CA LYS A 106 -15.15 8.42 -16.78
C LYS A 106 -15.56 9.49 -15.78
N ARG A 107 -16.87 9.81 -15.72
CA ARG A 107 -17.40 10.84 -14.85
C ARG A 107 -16.85 10.60 -13.45
N GLU A 108 -16.06 11.55 -12.95
CA GLU A 108 -15.51 11.53 -11.59
C GLU A 108 -16.66 11.76 -10.62
N ASP A 109 -17.43 10.71 -10.35
CA ASP A 109 -18.53 10.75 -9.41
C ASP A 109 -17.97 11.13 -8.04
N THR A 110 -18.49 12.24 -7.53
CA THR A 110 -18.18 12.70 -6.17
C THR A 110 -19.05 11.93 -5.22
N SER A 111 -18.45 11.39 -4.16
CA SER A 111 -19.21 10.90 -3.02
C SER A 111 -18.73 11.59 -1.74
N THR A 112 -19.54 11.50 -0.70
CA THR A 112 -19.17 11.94 0.64
C THR A 112 -18.76 10.70 1.43
N ILE A 113 -17.59 10.76 2.06
CA ILE A 113 -17.10 9.74 2.98
C ILE A 113 -16.90 10.34 4.37
N TRP A 114 -16.82 9.47 5.38
CA TRP A 114 -16.47 9.86 6.75
C TRP A 114 -15.02 9.49 7.00
N ALA A 115 -14.12 10.46 6.82
CA ALA A 115 -12.68 10.23 6.91
C ALA A 115 -12.18 10.32 8.36
N THR A 116 -11.34 9.36 8.75
CA THR A 116 -10.72 9.25 10.08
C THR A 116 -9.19 9.35 10.01
N PRO A 117 -8.52 9.89 11.04
CA PRO A 117 -7.07 9.96 11.06
C PRO A 117 -6.45 8.60 11.38
N HIS A 118 -5.43 8.20 10.62
CA HIS A 118 -4.61 7.01 10.87
C HIS A 118 -3.15 7.39 11.13
N ASP A 119 -2.59 6.96 12.25
CA ASP A 119 -1.24 7.32 12.66
C ASP A 119 -0.14 6.38 12.17
N SER A 120 -0.50 5.17 11.76
CA SER A 120 0.45 4.10 11.45
C SER A 120 0.45 3.79 9.96
N TYR A 121 1.63 3.82 9.34
CA TYR A 121 1.76 3.44 7.95
C TYR A 121 1.65 1.93 7.75
N SER A 122 0.84 1.52 6.77
CA SER A 122 0.78 0.16 6.25
C SER A 122 0.37 0.13 4.78
N SER A 123 0.51 -1.03 4.15
CA SER A 123 0.07 -1.26 2.77
C SER A 123 -0.27 -2.74 2.54
N SER A 124 -1.53 -3.02 2.22
CA SER A 124 -2.02 -4.37 1.88
C SER A 124 -1.55 -4.86 0.51
N ILE A 125 -1.12 -3.96 -0.38
CA ILE A 125 -0.53 -4.32 -1.68
C ILE A 125 1.01 -4.28 -1.68
N GLY A 126 1.63 -4.11 -0.52
CA GLY A 126 3.08 -4.18 -0.34
C GLY A 126 3.85 -2.99 -0.91
N VAL A 127 3.30 -1.78 -0.84
CA VAL A 127 4.04 -0.55 -1.18
C VAL A 127 5.02 -0.21 -0.04
N PRO A 128 6.34 -0.12 -0.30
CA PRO A 128 7.31 0.30 0.72
C PRO A 128 7.19 1.79 1.03
N GLY A 129 6.92 2.13 2.29
CA GLY A 129 6.68 3.50 2.76
C GLY A 129 7.88 4.42 2.59
N CYS A 130 9.09 3.89 2.63
CA CYS A 130 10.32 4.63 2.36
C CYS A 130 10.47 5.09 0.90
N LYS A 131 9.53 4.71 0.01
CA LYS A 131 9.52 5.07 -1.41
C LYS A 131 8.35 5.95 -1.79
N ILE A 132 7.58 6.43 -0.82
CA ILE A 132 6.43 7.31 -1.04
C ILE A 132 6.33 8.38 0.06
N ASP A 133 5.41 9.34 -0.10
CA ASP A 133 5.01 10.23 0.99
C ASP A 133 3.96 9.55 1.89
N THR A 134 4.38 9.05 3.05
CA THR A 134 3.49 8.37 4.01
C THR A 134 2.49 9.32 4.69
N ASN A 135 2.62 10.64 4.53
CA ASN A 135 1.66 11.63 5.01
C ASN A 135 0.46 11.82 4.07
N ARG A 136 0.45 11.11 2.94
CA ARG A 136 -0.55 11.23 1.87
C ARG A 136 -1.07 9.85 1.44
N VAL A 137 -1.46 9.02 2.40
CA VAL A 137 -1.96 7.65 2.18
C VAL A 137 -3.42 7.52 2.57
N ALA A 138 -4.11 6.66 1.85
CA ALA A 138 -5.52 6.34 1.95
C ALA A 138 -5.71 4.83 2.23
N TYR A 139 -6.48 4.52 3.29
CA TYR A 139 -6.81 3.18 3.78
C TYR A 139 -8.32 2.93 3.65
N TRP A 140 -8.76 2.27 2.58
CA TRP A 140 -10.18 2.19 2.21
C TRP A 140 -10.79 0.86 2.65
N PRO A 141 -12.10 0.78 2.92
CA PRO A 141 -12.69 -0.49 3.31
C PRO A 141 -12.76 -1.50 2.15
N GLN A 142 -12.76 -1.02 0.91
CA GLN A 142 -12.70 -1.85 -0.29
C GLN A 142 -11.25 -2.13 -0.69
N SER A 143 -11.02 -3.34 -1.21
CA SER A 143 -9.72 -3.76 -1.73
C SER A 143 -9.16 -2.78 -2.76
N VAL A 144 -7.84 -2.64 -2.75
CA VAL A 144 -7.09 -1.82 -3.70
C VAL A 144 -7.23 -2.43 -5.10
N ASP A 145 -7.49 -1.57 -6.08
CA ASP A 145 -7.65 -1.96 -7.48
C ASP A 145 -6.48 -1.42 -8.35
N CYS A 146 -6.51 -1.74 -9.65
CA CYS A 146 -5.39 -1.49 -10.56
C CYS A 146 -5.37 -0.10 -11.21
N ASP A 147 -6.42 0.70 -11.01
CA ASP A 147 -6.59 2.00 -11.70
C ASP A 147 -6.83 3.16 -10.72
N ASN A 148 -7.64 2.94 -9.69
CA ASN A 148 -8.04 3.93 -8.70
C ASN A 148 -7.08 3.93 -7.49
N ILE A 149 -5.77 3.91 -7.77
CA ILE A 149 -4.70 4.00 -6.77
C ILE A 149 -4.47 5.44 -6.27
N CYS A 150 -5.12 6.43 -6.90
CA CYS A 150 -5.07 7.82 -6.51
C CYS A 150 -6.48 8.36 -6.26
N VAL A 151 -6.64 9.06 -5.14
CA VAL A 151 -7.92 9.64 -4.74
C VAL A 151 -7.72 11.08 -4.35
N SER A 152 -8.73 11.93 -4.56
CA SER A 152 -8.76 13.27 -4.00
C SER A 152 -9.73 13.34 -2.83
N LEU A 153 -9.30 13.96 -1.74
CA LEU A 153 -10.18 14.39 -0.66
C LEU A 153 -10.22 15.89 -0.56
N GLU A 154 -11.41 16.42 -0.30
CA GLU A 154 -11.65 17.84 -0.15
C GLU A 154 -12.52 18.14 1.08
N TYR A 155 -12.11 19.16 1.83
CA TYR A 155 -12.83 19.70 2.97
C TYR A 155 -12.62 21.21 3.03
N ASP A 156 -13.70 21.98 3.08
CA ASP A 156 -13.67 23.45 3.28
C ASP A 156 -12.59 24.12 2.39
N HIS A 157 -12.74 23.91 1.08
CA HIS A 157 -11.87 24.40 -0.01
C HIS A 157 -10.44 23.87 -0.08
N ARG A 158 -10.00 23.08 0.90
CA ARG A 158 -8.70 22.43 0.90
C ARG A 158 -8.80 21.06 0.26
N ARG A 159 -7.85 20.75 -0.61
CA ARG A 159 -7.79 19.47 -1.32
C ARG A 159 -6.42 18.83 -1.18
N VAL A 160 -6.40 17.52 -1.01
CA VAL A 160 -5.19 16.70 -1.10
C VAL A 160 -5.42 15.52 -2.04
N TYR A 161 -4.34 15.05 -2.63
CA TYR A 161 -4.30 13.76 -3.32
C TYR A 161 -3.67 12.73 -2.38
N LEU A 162 -4.19 11.50 -2.40
CA LEU A 162 -3.75 10.42 -1.54
C LEU A 162 -3.57 9.14 -2.35
N LEU A 163 -2.51 8.39 -2.03
CA LEU A 163 -2.28 7.05 -2.54
C LEU A 163 -3.18 6.06 -1.81
N ARG A 164 -4.12 5.44 -2.52
CA ARG A 164 -4.98 4.36 -2.02
C ARG A 164 -4.29 3.02 -2.21
N ILE A 165 -3.52 2.62 -1.20
CA ILE A 165 -2.60 1.47 -1.26
C ILE A 165 -2.77 0.52 -0.08
N ASP A 166 -3.81 0.74 0.73
CA ASP A 166 -4.12 -0.13 1.83
C ASP A 166 -5.63 -0.29 2.01
N GLN A 167 -5.99 -1.38 2.69
CA GLN A 167 -7.35 -1.72 3.04
C GLN A 167 -7.55 -1.56 4.54
N SER A 168 -8.57 -0.81 4.94
CA SER A 168 -9.02 -0.73 6.33
C SER A 168 -9.98 -1.87 6.67
N THR A 169 -10.31 -2.01 7.95
CA THR A 169 -11.31 -2.99 8.44
C THR A 169 -12.74 -2.45 8.44
N GLY A 170 -13.04 -1.42 7.65
CA GLY A 170 -14.40 -0.91 7.46
C GLY A 170 -14.55 0.63 7.45
N ALA A 171 -13.51 1.37 7.81
CA ALA A 171 -13.50 2.84 7.85
C ALA A 171 -12.84 3.44 6.61
N HIS A 172 -13.02 4.73 6.35
CA HIS A 172 -12.18 5.44 5.39
C HIS A 172 -11.10 6.17 6.18
N ASP A 173 -9.96 5.51 6.40
CA ASP A 173 -8.87 6.13 7.13
C ASP A 173 -7.90 6.80 6.16
N VAL A 174 -7.27 7.88 6.60
CA VAL A 174 -6.20 8.56 5.87
C VAL A 174 -5.07 8.92 6.81
N SER A 175 -3.86 9.09 6.29
CA SER A 175 -2.71 9.52 7.10
C SER A 175 -3.09 10.72 7.98
N TYR A 176 -2.72 10.68 9.25
CA TYR A 176 -3.12 11.68 10.24
C TYR A 176 -2.77 13.11 9.78
N ASP A 177 -1.63 13.29 9.12
CA ASP A 177 -1.26 14.59 8.54
C ASP A 177 -2.26 15.09 7.48
N ALA A 178 -2.67 14.23 6.54
CA ALA A 178 -3.64 14.59 5.52
C ALA A 178 -4.99 14.96 6.14
N TRP A 179 -5.46 14.15 7.09
CA TRP A 179 -6.69 14.42 7.82
C TRP A 179 -6.62 15.77 8.55
N ASN A 180 -5.52 16.02 9.29
CA ASN A 180 -5.34 17.22 10.08
C ASN A 180 -5.21 18.46 9.19
N TYR A 181 -4.50 18.37 8.06
CA TYR A 181 -4.40 19.45 7.09
C TYR A 181 -5.76 19.79 6.48
N LEU A 182 -6.51 18.79 6.03
CA LEU A 182 -7.85 19.00 5.48
C LEU A 182 -8.76 19.64 6.52
N TYR A 183 -8.74 19.17 7.76
CA TYR A 183 -9.63 19.66 8.81
C TYR A 183 -9.22 21.06 9.32
N THR A 184 -7.93 21.29 9.58
CA THR A 184 -7.43 22.47 10.32
C THR A 184 -6.62 23.47 9.48
N GLY A 185 -6.11 23.02 8.33
CA GLY A 185 -5.26 23.81 7.43
C GLY A 185 -3.78 23.70 7.75
N LYS A 186 -3.43 22.88 8.75
CA LYS A 186 -2.08 22.73 9.30
C LYS A 186 -1.65 21.27 9.33
N SER A 187 -0.34 21.02 9.20
CA SER A 187 0.22 19.67 9.38
C SER A 187 -0.09 19.15 10.79
N ALA A 188 -0.28 17.83 10.93
CA ALA A 188 -0.41 17.20 12.24
C ALA A 188 0.85 17.36 13.10
N THR A 189 2.01 17.60 12.49
CA THR A 189 3.28 17.84 13.21
C THR A 189 3.44 19.30 13.65
N GLU A 190 2.70 20.22 13.05
CA GLU A 190 2.71 21.66 13.38
C GLU A 190 1.61 22.00 14.41
N LYS A 191 0.37 21.57 14.13
CA LYS A 191 -0.79 21.83 14.98
C LYS A 191 -1.66 20.58 15.07
N PRO A 192 -1.24 19.56 15.84
CA PRO A 192 -2.01 18.34 15.99
C PRO A 192 -3.39 18.63 16.61
N THR A 193 -4.41 18.02 16.05
CA THR A 193 -5.78 18.10 16.55
C THR A 193 -6.34 16.70 16.76
N ALA A 194 -7.02 16.51 17.90
CA ALA A 194 -7.80 15.30 18.16
C ALA A 194 -9.21 15.46 17.55
N GLY A 195 -9.74 14.38 16.98
CA GLY A 195 -11.08 14.32 16.42
C GLY A 195 -11.50 12.92 16.02
N GLY A 196 -12.63 12.83 15.34
CA GLY A 196 -13.18 11.57 14.85
C GLY A 196 -13.50 11.67 13.36
N PRO A 197 -14.47 10.89 12.87
CA PRO A 197 -14.88 10.93 11.49
C PRO A 197 -15.35 12.33 11.07
N VAL A 198 -14.85 12.83 9.94
CA VAL A 198 -15.26 14.09 9.34
C VAL A 198 -15.79 13.82 7.93
N ALA A 199 -16.96 14.39 7.62
CA ALA A 199 -17.54 14.29 6.28
C ALA A 199 -16.67 15.07 5.29
N MET A 200 -16.12 14.38 4.29
CA MET A 200 -15.27 14.95 3.24
C MET A 200 -15.74 14.51 1.86
N GLN A 201 -15.51 15.37 0.86
CA GLN A 201 -15.79 15.03 -0.53
C GLN A 201 -14.66 14.18 -1.09
N TYR A 202 -15.03 13.06 -1.70
CA TYR A 202 -14.13 12.07 -2.24
C TYR A 202 -14.35 11.89 -3.74
N ARG A 203 -13.26 11.66 -4.47
CA ARG A 203 -13.26 11.24 -5.87
C ARG A 203 -12.12 10.28 -6.12
N ASN A 204 -12.37 9.26 -6.93
CA ASN A 204 -11.29 8.62 -7.67
C ASN A 204 -10.83 9.59 -8.75
N VAL A 205 -9.52 9.74 -8.89
CA VAL A 205 -8.90 10.61 -9.89
C VAL A 205 -7.87 9.81 -10.66
N ASP A 206 -7.44 10.35 -11.80
CA ASP A 206 -6.36 9.74 -12.57
C ASP A 206 -5.11 9.52 -11.70
N ALA A 207 -4.55 8.31 -11.76
CA ALA A 207 -3.41 7.89 -10.95
C ALA A 207 -2.18 8.81 -11.11
N SER A 208 -2.03 9.49 -12.25
CA SER A 208 -0.95 10.44 -12.47
C SER A 208 -0.98 11.65 -11.52
N ARG A 209 -2.14 11.97 -10.92
CA ARG A 209 -2.26 13.03 -9.89
C ARG A 209 -1.47 12.74 -8.62
N CYS A 210 -1.15 11.47 -8.36
CA CYS A 210 -0.37 11.03 -7.21
C CYS A 210 1.11 10.80 -7.55
N LYS A 211 1.59 11.10 -8.77
CA LYS A 211 3.01 10.88 -9.15
C LYS A 211 3.98 11.54 -8.19
N SER A 212 3.72 12.77 -7.75
CA SER A 212 4.59 13.49 -6.82
C SER A 212 4.67 12.86 -5.42
N LEU A 213 3.78 11.92 -5.10
CA LEU A 213 3.81 11.18 -3.84
C LEU A 213 4.69 9.92 -3.91
N ILE A 214 5.29 9.63 -5.08
CA ILE A 214 6.07 8.42 -5.34
C ILE A 214 7.53 8.82 -5.59
N HIS A 215 8.45 8.31 -4.78
CA HIS A 215 9.86 8.68 -4.77
C HIS A 215 10.76 7.70 -5.54
N THR A 216 10.18 6.89 -6.43
CA THR A 216 10.94 5.98 -7.30
C THR A 216 11.35 6.69 -8.60
N LYS A 217 12.23 6.03 -9.36
CA LYS A 217 12.53 6.48 -10.73
C LYS A 217 11.25 6.47 -11.56
N ASP A 218 11.03 7.58 -12.28
CA ASP A 218 9.87 7.84 -13.14
C ASP A 218 8.52 7.85 -12.39
N ASN A 219 8.53 7.92 -11.05
CA ASN A 219 7.34 7.86 -10.19
C ASN A 219 6.49 6.59 -10.38
N LYS A 220 7.14 5.47 -10.70
CA LYS A 220 6.49 4.16 -10.82
C LYS A 220 6.11 3.62 -9.45
N LEU A 221 4.91 3.06 -9.31
CA LEU A 221 4.43 2.50 -8.04
C LEU A 221 5.40 1.43 -7.52
N PRO A 222 6.08 1.65 -6.37
CA PRO A 222 6.99 0.68 -5.80
C PRO A 222 6.18 -0.43 -5.15
N LEU A 223 6.48 -1.66 -5.51
CA LEU A 223 5.85 -2.87 -4.98
C LEU A 223 6.94 -3.80 -4.44
N SER A 224 6.70 -4.38 -3.26
CA SER A 224 7.56 -5.42 -2.71
C SER A 224 7.59 -6.62 -3.64
N ALA A 225 8.77 -6.95 -4.16
CA ALA A 225 8.96 -8.11 -5.03
C ALA A 225 8.56 -9.41 -4.33
N ALA A 226 8.73 -9.50 -3.01
CA ALA A 226 8.40 -10.67 -2.22
C ALA A 226 6.91 -10.74 -1.85
N ASN A 227 6.26 -9.60 -1.62
CA ASN A 227 4.94 -9.57 -0.96
C ASN A 227 3.79 -8.98 -1.81
N SER A 228 4.06 -8.40 -2.99
CA SER A 228 3.04 -7.75 -3.82
C SER A 228 2.55 -8.57 -5.01
N MET A 229 3.08 -9.79 -5.22
CA MET A 229 2.92 -10.50 -6.49
C MET A 229 1.48 -10.91 -6.81
N ASN A 230 0.65 -11.21 -5.82
CA ASN A 230 -0.77 -11.54 -6.05
C ASN A 230 -1.54 -10.33 -6.61
N PHE A 231 -1.33 -9.15 -6.04
CA PHE A 231 -1.92 -7.90 -6.53
C PHE A 231 -1.40 -7.58 -7.93
N LEU A 232 -0.07 -7.59 -8.10
CA LEU A 232 0.56 -7.23 -9.36
C LEU A 232 0.15 -8.18 -10.50
N ALA A 233 0.11 -9.49 -10.27
CA ALA A 233 -0.36 -10.45 -11.27
C ALA A 233 -1.81 -10.19 -11.70
N GLY A 234 -2.69 -9.84 -10.75
CA GLY A 234 -4.07 -9.46 -11.03
C GLY A 234 -4.18 -8.19 -11.90
N CYS A 235 -3.28 -7.23 -11.70
CA CYS A 235 -3.22 -6.03 -12.54
C CYS A 235 -2.57 -6.29 -13.89
N LEU A 236 -1.54 -7.13 -13.97
CA LEU A 236 -0.91 -7.51 -15.24
C LEU A 236 -1.83 -8.34 -16.15
N ALA A 237 -2.84 -9.01 -15.58
CA ALA A 237 -3.94 -9.63 -16.34
C ALA A 237 -4.93 -8.60 -16.92
N GLN A 238 -4.83 -7.33 -16.51
CA GLN A 238 -5.57 -6.18 -17.02
C GLN A 238 -4.57 -5.21 -17.67
N PRO A 239 -4.08 -5.50 -18.89
CA PRO A 239 -2.92 -4.83 -19.49
C PRO A 239 -3.12 -3.31 -19.70
N ASP A 240 -4.37 -2.86 -19.80
CA ASP A 240 -4.71 -1.44 -19.96
C ASP A 240 -4.79 -0.69 -18.62
N SER A 241 -4.66 -1.39 -17.48
CA SER A 241 -4.70 -0.75 -16.16
C SER A 241 -3.47 0.12 -15.91
N TRP A 242 -3.63 1.16 -15.11
CA TRP A 242 -2.53 2.07 -14.79
C TRP A 242 -1.38 1.34 -14.11
N VAL A 243 -1.67 0.47 -13.14
CA VAL A 243 -0.64 -0.28 -12.39
C VAL A 243 0.16 -1.19 -13.32
N ALA A 244 -0.47 -1.91 -14.25
CA ALA A 244 0.23 -2.77 -15.21
C ALA A 244 1.29 -2.02 -16.03
N ASN A 245 1.04 -0.73 -16.30
CA ASN A 245 1.91 0.12 -17.09
C ASN A 245 2.88 0.98 -16.24
N ASN A 246 2.68 1.09 -14.92
CA ASN A 246 3.37 2.07 -14.07
C ASN A 246 3.86 1.48 -12.73
N TYR A 247 4.36 0.23 -12.72
CA TYR A 247 4.91 -0.39 -11.53
C TYR A 247 6.45 -0.54 -11.56
N MET A 248 7.04 -0.71 -10.38
CA MET A 248 8.42 -1.13 -10.17
C MET A 248 8.44 -2.13 -9.02
N THR A 249 9.11 -3.27 -9.18
CA THR A 249 9.33 -4.22 -8.08
C THR A 249 10.66 -3.97 -7.40
N LEU A 250 10.65 -3.97 -6.06
CA LEU A 250 11.83 -3.73 -5.21
C LEU A 250 12.04 -4.90 -4.24
N ASN A 251 13.29 -5.27 -3.96
CA ASN A 251 13.61 -6.34 -3.00
C ASN A 251 13.51 -5.89 -1.53
N ILE A 252 12.56 -5.00 -1.22
CA ILE A 252 12.22 -4.58 0.15
C ILE A 252 11.07 -5.46 0.62
N VAL A 253 11.21 -6.05 1.80
CA VAL A 253 10.29 -7.09 2.28
C VAL A 253 9.07 -6.46 2.92
N ASP A 254 9.23 -5.64 3.95
CA ASP A 254 8.11 -5.07 4.69
C ASP A 254 7.77 -3.64 4.24
N SER A 255 6.51 -3.26 4.45
CA SER A 255 6.00 -1.93 4.09
C SER A 255 6.69 -0.81 4.87
N ILE A 256 7.15 -1.05 6.10
CA ILE A 256 7.83 -0.04 6.93
C ILE A 256 9.36 0.03 6.68
N CYS A 257 9.86 -0.66 5.66
CA CYS A 257 11.24 -0.62 5.18
C CYS A 257 12.31 -0.99 6.23
N THR A 258 12.06 -2.04 7.01
CA THR A 258 13.01 -2.54 8.01
C THR A 258 13.88 -3.70 7.53
N LEU A 259 13.40 -4.44 6.52
CA LEU A 259 13.99 -5.67 6.02
C LEU A 259 14.03 -5.68 4.48
N GLY A 260 15.08 -6.28 3.93
CA GLY A 260 15.32 -6.41 2.50
C GLY A 260 16.56 -5.65 2.02
N VAL A 261 16.63 -5.51 0.71
CA VAL A 261 17.67 -4.77 0.00
C VAL A 261 16.99 -3.76 -0.92
N ASP A 262 17.40 -2.50 -0.86
CA ASP A 262 16.88 -1.45 -1.74
C ASP A 262 17.46 -1.57 -3.15
N GLU A 263 16.92 -2.53 -3.90
CA GLU A 263 17.30 -2.83 -5.27
C GLU A 263 16.08 -3.15 -6.12
N GLN A 264 16.18 -2.84 -7.42
CA GLN A 264 15.13 -3.15 -8.37
C GLN A 264 15.21 -4.61 -8.81
N CYS A 265 14.06 -5.27 -8.81
CA CYS A 265 13.90 -6.62 -9.36
C CYS A 265 13.29 -6.55 -10.77
N LYS A 266 13.49 -7.61 -11.55
CA LYS A 266 12.92 -7.76 -12.89
C LYS A 266 11.87 -8.86 -12.87
N LEU A 267 10.67 -8.54 -13.33
CA LEU A 267 9.60 -9.52 -13.53
C LEU A 267 9.47 -9.85 -15.01
N HIS A 268 9.56 -11.13 -15.36
CA HIS A 268 9.34 -11.63 -16.71
C HIS A 268 7.92 -12.18 -16.82
N TRP A 269 6.92 -11.29 -16.90
CA TRP A 269 5.51 -11.69 -17.05
C TRP A 269 5.16 -11.92 -18.52
N PRO A 270 4.35 -12.93 -18.88
CA PRO A 270 3.70 -13.93 -18.01
C PRO A 270 4.53 -15.20 -17.73
N ASP A 271 5.77 -15.27 -18.24
CA ASP A 271 6.61 -16.49 -18.17
C ASP A 271 7.09 -16.86 -16.75
N ALA A 272 7.09 -15.89 -15.83
CA ALA A 272 7.50 -16.05 -14.44
C ALA A 272 6.57 -15.28 -13.49
N ASN A 273 6.23 -15.92 -12.37
CA ASN A 273 5.38 -15.35 -11.31
C ASN A 273 6.20 -14.79 -10.13
N GLN A 274 7.54 -14.89 -10.17
CA GLN A 274 8.45 -14.34 -9.17
C GLN A 274 9.48 -13.40 -9.82
N PRO A 275 9.69 -12.18 -9.29
CA PRO A 275 10.73 -11.29 -9.78
C PRO A 275 12.12 -11.85 -9.50
N SER A 276 13.04 -11.68 -10.47
CA SER A 276 14.46 -11.93 -10.30
C SER A 276 15.15 -10.68 -9.75
N CYS A 277 15.83 -10.80 -8.60
CA CYS A 277 16.54 -9.70 -7.94
C CYS A 277 18.06 -9.97 -7.95
N PRO A 278 18.91 -8.92 -7.88
CA PRO A 278 20.36 -9.11 -7.76
C PRO A 278 20.78 -9.87 -6.50
N HIS A 279 20.12 -9.64 -5.36
CA HIS A 279 20.26 -10.46 -4.15
C HIS A 279 19.09 -11.44 -4.01
N VAL A 280 19.18 -12.35 -3.04
CA VAL A 280 18.13 -13.32 -2.74
C VAL A 280 16.80 -12.60 -2.54
N LEU A 281 15.78 -12.97 -3.33
CA LEU A 281 14.42 -12.45 -3.21
C LEU A 281 13.90 -12.68 -1.79
N GLY A 282 13.42 -11.64 -1.13
CA GLY A 282 12.86 -11.76 0.21
C GLY A 282 13.90 -11.96 1.31
N GLY A 283 15.17 -11.64 1.05
CA GLY A 283 16.23 -11.71 2.06
C GLY A 283 15.91 -10.85 3.28
N GLN A 284 15.96 -11.44 4.48
CA GLN A 284 15.64 -10.79 5.76
C GLN A 284 16.84 -9.99 6.31
N VAL A 285 17.48 -9.19 5.45
CA VAL A 285 18.62 -8.34 5.84
C VAL A 285 18.07 -7.03 6.40
N SER A 286 18.65 -6.52 7.49
CA SER A 286 18.24 -5.23 8.05
C SER A 286 18.51 -4.12 7.03
N LEU A 287 17.44 -3.44 6.60
CA LEU A 287 17.51 -2.28 5.72
C LEU A 287 17.78 -1.03 6.57
N LYS A 288 18.80 -0.26 6.18
CA LYS A 288 19.25 0.95 6.89
C LYS A 288 19.20 2.15 5.98
N GLY A 289 19.06 3.35 6.57
CA GLY A 289 19.15 4.63 5.85
C GLY A 289 17.86 5.12 5.20
N ALA A 290 16.75 4.39 5.32
CA ALA A 290 15.45 4.79 4.79
C ALA A 290 14.29 4.49 5.77
N PRO A 291 14.33 5.04 7.01
CA PRO A 291 13.30 4.76 8.00
C PRO A 291 11.94 5.33 7.59
N VAL A 292 10.88 4.60 7.90
CA VAL A 292 9.50 5.11 7.83
C VAL A 292 9.11 5.70 9.18
N TYR A 293 8.47 6.88 9.14
CA TYR A 293 7.96 7.55 10.32
C TYR A 293 6.44 7.62 10.31
N ASN A 294 5.88 7.41 11.50
CA ASN A 294 4.48 7.61 11.83
C ASN A 294 4.31 8.97 12.54
N ILE A 295 3.14 9.58 12.43
CA ILE A 295 2.78 10.75 13.23
C ILE A 295 1.77 10.28 14.27
N GLN A 296 2.22 10.14 15.51
CA GLN A 296 1.41 9.58 16.58
C GLN A 296 0.17 10.44 16.84
N TYR A 297 -1.00 9.80 16.79
CA TYR A 297 -2.26 10.46 17.10
C TYR A 297 -2.53 10.45 18.63
N PRO A 298 -3.12 11.52 19.21
CA PRO A 298 -3.33 12.86 18.65
C PRO A 298 -2.16 13.81 18.96
N SER A 299 -0.98 13.29 19.30
CA SER A 299 0.13 14.12 19.81
C SER A 299 0.89 14.88 18.72
N GLY A 300 0.80 14.43 17.47
CA GLY A 300 1.58 15.00 16.36
C GLY A 300 3.05 14.60 16.35
N LYS A 301 3.50 13.76 17.28
CA LYS A 301 4.91 13.39 17.41
C LYS A 301 5.32 12.42 16.29
N LYS A 302 6.40 12.76 15.58
CA LYS A 302 7.05 11.83 14.64
C LYS A 302 7.75 10.72 15.43
N VAL A 303 7.38 9.47 15.15
CA VAL A 303 7.96 8.27 15.76
C VAL A 303 8.38 7.27 14.68
N LEU A 304 9.44 6.49 14.92
CA LEU A 304 9.86 5.42 14.01
C LEU A 304 8.75 4.38 13.91
N ALA A 305 8.33 4.02 12.70
CA ALA A 305 7.27 3.03 12.49
C ALA A 305 7.64 1.64 13.04
N SER A 306 8.94 1.32 13.11
CA SER A 306 9.45 0.04 13.58
C SER A 306 9.50 -0.13 15.10
N SER A 307 9.59 0.97 15.86
CA SER A 307 9.84 0.91 17.31
C SER A 307 8.94 1.81 18.14
N GLY A 308 8.22 2.75 17.52
CA GLY A 308 7.45 3.79 18.20
C GLY A 308 8.31 4.81 18.95
N LEU A 309 9.65 4.73 18.84
CA LEU A 309 10.55 5.68 19.48
C LEU A 309 10.48 7.04 18.77
N PRO A 310 10.63 8.16 19.50
CA PRO A 310 10.70 9.49 18.90
C PRO A 310 11.77 9.57 17.81
N SER A 311 11.50 10.30 16.73
CA SER A 311 12.53 10.60 15.74
C SER A 311 13.68 11.36 16.42
N ALA A 312 14.90 10.81 16.34
CA ALA A 312 16.11 11.43 16.85
C ALA A 312 16.47 12.64 15.95
N GLY A 313 15.77 13.74 16.12
CA GLY A 313 15.92 14.93 15.26
C GLY A 313 14.80 15.95 15.40
N GLY A 314 14.11 16.01 16.55
CA GLY A 314 13.05 16.98 16.82
C GLY A 314 13.55 18.42 17.02
N GLY A 315 14.32 18.93 16.06
CA GLY A 315 14.73 20.32 15.95
C GLY A 315 14.99 20.68 14.48
N ASP A 316 14.06 21.44 13.88
CA ASP A 316 14.26 22.32 12.72
C ASP A 316 15.19 21.84 11.58
N GLU A 317 14.84 20.74 10.91
CA GLU A 317 15.48 20.33 9.63
C GLU A 317 14.64 20.66 8.38
N ASP A 318 13.65 21.56 8.50
CA ASP A 318 13.02 22.17 7.32
C ASP A 318 13.82 23.42 6.91
N ASN A 319 14.99 23.23 6.27
CA ASN A 319 15.64 24.24 5.39
C ASN A 319 16.89 23.76 4.63
N ALA A 320 17.11 22.44 4.43
CA ALA A 320 18.22 21.94 3.60
C ALA A 320 17.79 21.60 2.15
N ALA A 321 16.94 22.43 1.55
CA ALA A 321 16.65 22.40 0.11
C ALA A 321 16.59 23.84 -0.44
N GLY A 322 17.62 24.63 -0.14
CA GLY A 322 17.73 26.00 -0.63
C GLY A 322 19.19 26.44 -0.66
N ARG A 323 19.77 26.47 -1.87
CA ARG A 323 21.09 27.03 -2.22
C ARG A 323 22.31 26.22 -1.78
N ALA A 324 22.64 25.20 -2.58
CA ALA A 324 24.04 25.02 -2.98
C ALA A 324 24.46 26.22 -3.87
N ARG A 325 24.68 27.39 -3.25
CA ARG A 325 25.41 28.48 -3.90
C ARG A 325 26.89 28.15 -3.79
N CYS A 326 27.42 27.74 -4.93
CA CYS A 326 28.83 27.60 -5.24
C CYS A 326 29.68 28.75 -4.62
N PRO A 327 30.69 28.47 -3.79
CA PRO A 327 31.56 29.50 -3.23
C PRO A 327 32.68 29.83 -4.21
N TRP A 328 32.34 30.35 -5.40
CA TRP A 328 33.32 30.82 -6.39
C TRP A 328 33.48 32.36 -6.39
N VAL A 329 32.70 33.09 -5.61
CA VAL A 329 32.71 34.57 -5.62
C VAL A 329 33.65 35.18 -4.58
N LEU A 330 34.20 34.40 -3.65
CA LEU A 330 35.17 34.91 -2.65
C LEU A 330 36.63 34.89 -3.10
N LEU A 331 36.94 34.37 -4.29
CA LEU A 331 38.29 34.41 -4.87
C LEU A 331 38.52 35.62 -5.81
N ALA A 332 37.46 36.31 -6.22
CA ALA A 332 37.58 37.47 -7.12
C ALA A 332 37.91 38.79 -6.41
N TRP A 333 37.71 38.89 -5.10
CA TRP A 333 38.01 40.10 -4.31
C TRP A 333 39.45 40.17 -3.78
N CYS A 334 40.20 39.06 -3.79
CA CYS A 334 41.61 39.07 -3.38
C CYS A 334 42.58 39.48 -4.52
N ILE A 335 42.15 39.46 -5.79
CA ILE A 335 43.01 39.81 -6.93
C ILE A 335 43.04 41.33 -7.20
N VAL A 336 41.98 42.07 -6.85
CA VAL A 336 41.92 43.53 -7.07
C VAL A 336 42.77 44.32 -6.04
N VAL A 337 42.97 43.78 -4.84
CA VAL A 337 43.81 44.43 -3.82
C VAL A 337 45.31 44.20 -4.08
N PHE A 338 45.71 43.08 -4.69
CA PHE A 338 47.13 42.79 -4.97
C PHE A 338 47.71 43.53 -6.18
N LEU A 339 46.89 44.03 -7.11
CA LEU A 339 47.35 44.82 -8.26
C LEU A 339 47.48 46.33 -7.98
N SER A 340 47.06 46.80 -6.80
CA SER A 340 47.17 48.22 -6.41
C SER A 340 48.46 48.56 -5.64
N CYS A 341 49.31 47.58 -5.36
CA CYS A 341 50.56 47.76 -4.61
C CYS A 341 51.84 47.67 -5.47
N TYR A 342 51.73 47.66 -6.81
CA TYR A 342 52.87 47.61 -7.74
C TYR A 342 52.98 48.84 -8.66
N ALA A 343 52.52 49.99 -8.17
CA ALA A 343 52.75 51.27 -8.85
C ALA A 343 53.15 52.34 -7.84
N PHE A 344 54.34 52.19 -7.25
CA PHE A 344 55.26 53.26 -6.82
C PHE A 344 56.65 52.65 -6.61
#